data_AF-A0A6P0XFF3-F1
#
_entry.id   AF-A0A6P0XFF3-F1
#
_cell.length_a   1.000
_cell.length_b   1.000
_cell.length_c   1.000
_cell.angle_alpha   90.00
_cell.angle_beta   90.00
_cell.angle_gamma   90.00
#
_symmetry.space_group_name_H-M   'P 1'
#
loop_
_entity.id
_entity.type
_entity.pdbx_description
1 polymer ?
#
loop_
_entity_poly.entity_id
_entity_poly.type
_entity_poly.pdbx_seq_one_letter_code
_entity_poly.pdbx_strand_id
1 'polypeptide(L)'
;GTVAKLERLKTFGNQTKTSPNFIGFAVSSPVLLLTEGQRNITLTFASQEKTLNQETFSKIIESQIKPFEIYLSSEKQWIKLESFEYEIGNFIVEEPLKSYTNTQLSLNLNAAANGNSATVSISENAESNNFDNNNIGQFLVDNDGKIWKIIGLVNSKTANVQQIFQGNFLKGTIKNDTINLYRSSGIYFNSLQFQLQLDSTQPAIFPPIPDESNLIIETLYPVVKIVLKEISSENNTKEKFLYYEQFKSVRLEKVNIQVKVAGVQDIKLRNDNSILNIKTPFQPFGISPKVGSGFYFTNQEISQKKLDSLTIKIEWMGLPKDFATYYQAYSSTEVIPNAIANNSFKASLKLLNNRSWIDIETDKQLFSEENNTSEENNTLSNQIHLNYKNFNIPDYSLEISNLETDSDEPF
;
A
#
# COMPACT_ATOMS: atom_id res chain seq x y z
N GLY A 1 -70.24 10.54 -39.70
CA GLY A 1 -69.62 9.71 -38.64
C GLY A 1 -68.17 9.52 -38.97
N THR A 2 -67.30 10.28 -38.32
CA THR A 2 -65.85 10.26 -38.57
C THR A 2 -65.25 9.05 -37.85
N VAL A 3 -64.72 8.10 -38.63
CA VAL A 3 -64.06 6.90 -38.10
C VAL A 3 -62.70 7.28 -37.54
N ALA A 4 -62.55 7.17 -36.21
CA ALA A 4 -61.28 7.34 -35.54
C ALA A 4 -60.34 6.20 -35.92
N LYS A 5 -59.22 6.55 -36.57
CA LYS A 5 -58.12 5.63 -36.88
C LYS A 5 -57.41 5.32 -35.55
N LEU A 6 -57.59 4.11 -35.02
CA LEU A 6 -56.85 3.65 -33.84
C LEU A 6 -55.35 3.71 -34.14
N GLU A 7 -54.63 4.56 -33.41
CA GLU A 7 -53.17 4.52 -33.35
C GLU A 7 -52.76 3.15 -32.82
N ARG A 8 -51.78 2.53 -33.49
CA ARG A 8 -51.30 1.18 -33.19
C ARG A 8 -50.93 1.07 -31.70
N LEU A 9 -51.50 0.07 -31.02
CA LEU A 9 -51.01 -0.41 -29.73
C LEU A 9 -49.50 -0.69 -29.84
N LYS A 10 -48.69 -0.02 -29.02
CA LYS A 10 -47.29 -0.42 -28.78
C LYS A 10 -47.29 -1.72 -27.98
N THR A 11 -47.47 -2.85 -28.66
CA THR A 11 -47.27 -4.17 -28.04
C THR A 11 -45.78 -4.42 -27.88
N PHE A 12 -45.38 -4.63 -26.63
CA PHE A 12 -44.00 -4.80 -26.14
C PHE A 12 -43.19 -3.51 -26.33
N GLY A 13 -42.78 -2.91 -25.21
CA GLY A 13 -42.10 -1.61 -25.18
C GLY A 13 -40.99 -1.48 -26.22
N ASN A 14 -40.68 -0.23 -26.56
CA ASN A 14 -39.56 0.14 -27.40
C ASN A 14 -38.35 -0.72 -27.01
N GLN A 15 -37.79 -1.54 -27.91
CA GLN A 15 -36.49 -2.16 -27.69
C GLN A 15 -35.44 -1.04 -27.73
N THR A 16 -35.45 -0.16 -26.72
CA THR A 16 -34.29 0.64 -26.38
C THR A 16 -33.21 -0.37 -26.06
N LYS A 17 -32.21 -0.47 -26.95
CA LYS A 17 -30.93 -1.18 -26.78
C LYS A 17 -30.89 -1.98 -25.49
N THR A 18 -31.11 -3.29 -25.57
CA THR A 18 -30.83 -4.22 -24.47
C THR A 18 -29.53 -3.79 -23.81
N SER A 19 -29.62 -3.32 -22.56
CA SER A 19 -28.48 -2.90 -21.77
C SER A 19 -27.42 -3.99 -21.85
N PRO A 20 -26.13 -3.68 -22.16
CA PRO A 20 -25.09 -4.66 -21.95
C PRO A 20 -25.12 -5.07 -20.48
N ASN A 21 -25.44 -6.33 -20.20
CA ASN A 21 -25.42 -6.89 -18.86
C ASN A 21 -23.96 -7.08 -18.45
N PHE A 22 -23.36 -6.01 -17.92
CA PHE A 22 -22.03 -6.09 -17.34
C PHE A 22 -22.12 -6.87 -16.02
N ILE A 23 -21.59 -8.09 -16.00
CA ILE A 23 -21.41 -8.84 -14.76
C ILE A 23 -20.03 -8.54 -14.21
N GLY A 24 -19.97 -8.10 -12.96
CA GLY A 24 -18.73 -7.68 -12.33
C GLY A 24 -18.99 -7.11 -10.95
N PHE A 25 -18.01 -6.36 -10.45
CA PHE A 25 -18.09 -5.67 -9.18
C PHE A 25 -17.34 -4.34 -9.25
N ALA A 26 -17.66 -3.44 -8.32
CA ALA A 26 -17.00 -2.15 -8.20
C ALA A 26 -16.58 -1.91 -6.75
N VAL A 27 -15.43 -1.26 -6.58
CA VAL A 27 -14.89 -0.88 -5.29
C VAL A 27 -14.75 0.62 -5.25
N SER A 28 -15.32 1.25 -4.23
CA SER A 28 -15.20 2.69 -3.99
C SER A 28 -14.45 2.95 -2.69
N SER A 29 -13.48 3.86 -2.72
CA SER A 29 -12.68 4.19 -1.52
C SER A 29 -11.95 5.53 -1.67
N PRO A 30 -11.84 6.35 -0.61
CA PRO A 30 -11.06 7.59 -0.64
C PRO A 30 -9.58 7.39 -0.99
N VAL A 31 -9.00 6.22 -0.69
CA VAL A 31 -7.60 5.92 -1.03
C VAL A 31 -7.34 5.89 -2.54
N LEU A 32 -8.41 5.71 -3.34
CA LEU A 32 -8.34 5.67 -4.81
C LEU A 32 -8.33 7.07 -5.43
N LEU A 33 -8.36 8.14 -4.63
CA LEU A 33 -8.27 9.52 -5.12
C LEU A 33 -6.82 9.82 -5.50
N LEU A 34 -6.46 9.58 -6.75
CA LEU A 34 -5.07 9.61 -7.21
C LEU A 34 -4.89 10.57 -8.37
N THR A 35 -4.27 11.71 -8.10
CA THR A 35 -4.30 12.87 -9.01
C THR A 35 -3.08 12.95 -9.93
N GLU A 36 -1.92 12.51 -9.46
CA GLU A 36 -0.65 12.69 -10.18
C GLU A 36 0.35 11.55 -9.91
N GLY A 37 1.49 11.61 -10.60
CA GLY A 37 2.58 10.66 -10.46
C GLY A 37 2.30 9.29 -11.07
N GLN A 38 3.27 8.39 -10.89
CA GLN A 38 3.11 6.97 -11.21
C GLN A 38 2.33 6.31 -10.08
N ARG A 39 1.21 5.68 -10.39
CA ARG A 39 0.25 5.15 -9.41
C ARG A 39 0.11 3.65 -9.61
N ASN A 40 0.50 2.89 -8.60
CA ASN A 40 0.31 1.45 -8.56
C ASN A 40 -0.79 1.15 -7.55
N ILE A 41 -1.86 0.50 -8.01
CA ILE A 41 -3.02 0.12 -7.20
C ILE A 41 -3.06 -1.40 -7.12
N THR A 42 -3.04 -1.94 -5.91
CA THR A 42 -3.19 -3.37 -5.66
C THR A 42 -4.52 -3.60 -4.95
N LEU A 43 -5.41 -4.36 -5.58
CA LEU A 43 -6.70 -4.77 -5.02
C LEU A 43 -6.66 -6.25 -4.71
N THR A 44 -6.84 -6.63 -3.45
CA THR A 44 -6.83 -8.03 -3.03
C THR A 44 -8.19 -8.40 -2.44
N PHE A 45 -8.87 -9.36 -3.06
CA PHE A 45 -10.19 -9.84 -2.68
C PHE A 45 -10.05 -11.24 -2.07
N ALA A 46 -10.17 -11.34 -0.75
CA ALA A 46 -10.23 -12.65 -0.09
C ALA A 46 -11.60 -13.27 -0.28
N SER A 47 -11.61 -14.52 -0.72
CA SER A 47 -12.83 -15.32 -0.75
C SER A 47 -12.94 -16.15 0.51
N GLN A 48 -14.16 -16.41 0.95
CA GLN A 48 -14.43 -17.41 1.98
C GLN A 48 -13.85 -18.75 1.55
N GLU A 49 -13.36 -19.53 2.52
CA GLU A 49 -12.70 -20.81 2.26
C GLU A 49 -13.48 -21.68 1.28
N LYS A 50 -12.77 -22.24 0.28
CA LYS A 50 -13.29 -23.18 -0.72
C LYS A 50 -14.36 -22.62 -1.68
N THR A 51 -14.63 -21.31 -1.67
CA THR A 51 -15.61 -20.70 -2.58
C THR A 51 -15.03 -20.33 -3.95
N LEU A 52 -13.74 -19.97 -3.98
CA LEU A 52 -12.96 -19.76 -5.20
C LEU A 52 -12.14 -21.03 -5.52
N ASN A 53 -12.34 -21.60 -6.71
CA ASN A 53 -11.61 -22.78 -7.16
C ASN A 53 -10.30 -22.38 -7.84
N GLN A 54 -9.18 -22.60 -7.16
CA GLN A 54 -7.87 -22.18 -7.65
C GLN A 54 -7.46 -22.87 -8.94
N GLU A 55 -7.60 -24.19 -9.02
CA GLU A 55 -7.19 -24.96 -10.20
C GLU A 55 -7.93 -24.53 -11.48
N THR A 56 -9.24 -24.29 -11.36
CA THR A 56 -10.07 -23.85 -12.48
C THR A 56 -9.69 -22.43 -12.89
N PHE A 57 -9.41 -21.57 -11.92
CA PHE A 57 -9.04 -20.19 -12.17
C PHE A 57 -7.64 -20.06 -12.77
N SER A 58 -6.66 -20.84 -12.30
CA SER A 58 -5.31 -20.89 -12.89
C SER A 58 -5.37 -21.25 -14.37
N LYS A 59 -6.24 -22.19 -14.77
CA LYS A 59 -6.47 -22.52 -16.19
C LYS A 59 -7.07 -21.35 -16.98
N ILE A 60 -7.88 -20.50 -16.35
CA ILE A 60 -8.43 -19.29 -16.98
C ILE A 60 -7.32 -18.24 -17.16
N ILE A 61 -6.49 -18.01 -16.13
CA ILE A 61 -5.34 -17.09 -16.20
C ILE A 61 -4.36 -17.53 -17.29
N GLU A 62 -4.06 -18.83 -17.37
CA GLU A 62 -3.13 -19.41 -18.34
C GLU A 62 -3.66 -19.40 -19.78
N SER A 63 -4.97 -19.19 -19.96
CA SER A 63 -5.56 -19.06 -21.29
C SER A 63 -5.14 -17.72 -21.94
N GLN A 64 -5.03 -17.68 -23.28
CA GLN A 64 -4.73 -16.43 -24.00
C GLN A 64 -5.84 -15.37 -23.87
N ILE A 65 -6.98 -15.72 -23.26
CA ILE A 65 -8.15 -14.88 -23.17
C ILE A 65 -8.18 -14.19 -21.80
N LYS A 66 -7.91 -12.88 -21.78
CA LYS A 66 -8.02 -12.07 -20.55
C LYS A 66 -9.49 -11.95 -20.12
N PRO A 67 -9.91 -12.50 -18.97
CA PRO A 67 -11.32 -12.61 -18.58
C PRO A 67 -11.92 -11.31 -18.04
N PHE A 68 -11.09 -10.30 -17.73
CA PHE A 68 -11.54 -9.07 -17.09
C PHE A 68 -11.36 -7.84 -17.99
N GLU A 69 -12.20 -6.84 -17.77
CA GLU A 69 -11.99 -5.44 -18.12
C GLU A 69 -12.05 -4.61 -16.85
N ILE A 70 -11.14 -3.63 -16.74
CA ILE A 70 -11.07 -2.75 -15.59
C ILE A 70 -11.27 -1.32 -16.06
N TYR A 71 -12.13 -0.62 -15.34
CA TYR A 71 -12.47 0.77 -15.57
C TYR A 71 -12.24 1.57 -14.29
N LEU A 72 -11.68 2.77 -14.43
CA LEU A 72 -11.46 3.71 -13.34
C LEU A 72 -12.37 4.91 -13.52
N SER A 73 -12.97 5.41 -12.45
CA SER A 73 -13.74 6.65 -12.51
C SER A 73 -12.82 7.85 -12.66
N SER A 74 -13.31 8.87 -13.38
CA SER A 74 -12.63 10.16 -13.51
C SER A 74 -13.67 11.29 -13.54
N GLU A 75 -13.20 12.53 -13.54
CA GLU A 75 -14.06 13.72 -13.63
C GLU A 75 -14.86 13.82 -14.94
N LYS A 76 -14.54 13.05 -15.98
CA LYS A 76 -15.20 13.19 -17.29
C LYS A 76 -15.87 11.91 -17.75
N GLN A 77 -15.19 10.79 -17.62
CA GLN A 77 -15.65 9.50 -18.15
C GLN A 77 -14.93 8.33 -17.47
N TRP A 78 -15.43 7.12 -17.71
CA TRP A 78 -14.72 5.91 -17.31
C TRP A 78 -13.43 5.72 -18.12
N ILE A 79 -12.30 5.56 -17.45
CA ILE A 79 -11.01 5.24 -18.05
C ILE A 79 -10.88 3.73 -18.12
N LYS A 80 -10.85 3.15 -19.33
CA LYS A 80 -10.56 1.72 -19.51
C LYS A 80 -9.06 1.48 -19.37
N LEU A 81 -8.66 0.48 -18.58
CA LEU A 81 -7.26 0.06 -18.50
C LEU A 81 -6.93 -0.90 -19.64
N GLU A 82 -5.87 -0.57 -20.38
CA GLU A 82 -5.35 -1.39 -21.48
C GLU A 82 -4.55 -2.61 -20.99
N SER A 83 -3.85 -2.44 -19.86
CA SER A 83 -3.06 -3.49 -19.23
C SER A 83 -3.23 -3.47 -17.71
N PHE A 84 -3.20 -4.67 -17.13
CA PHE A 84 -3.17 -4.95 -15.71
C PHE A 84 -2.73 -6.40 -15.52
N GLU A 85 -2.24 -6.70 -14.32
CA GLU A 85 -1.91 -8.06 -13.91
C GLU A 85 -2.95 -8.54 -12.89
N TYR A 86 -3.18 -9.84 -12.86
CA TYR A 86 -4.07 -10.45 -11.89
C TYR A 86 -3.64 -11.89 -11.62
N GLU A 87 -3.82 -12.31 -10.38
CA GLU A 87 -3.37 -13.62 -9.92
C GLU A 87 -4.26 -14.14 -8.80
N ILE A 88 -4.21 -15.45 -8.61
CA ILE A 88 -4.91 -16.15 -7.53
C ILE A 88 -3.90 -16.79 -6.61
N GLY A 89 -4.14 -16.69 -5.31
CA GLY A 89 -3.24 -17.31 -4.35
C GLY A 89 -3.50 -16.89 -2.93
N ASN A 90 -2.44 -16.95 -2.14
CA ASN A 90 -2.42 -16.49 -0.77
C ASN A 90 -1.47 -15.30 -0.69
N PHE A 91 -1.93 -14.19 -0.12
CA PHE A 91 -1.19 -12.95 -0.09
C PHE A 91 -0.97 -12.48 1.34
N ILE A 92 0.19 -11.89 1.57
CA ILE A 92 0.49 -11.11 2.77
C ILE A 92 0.46 -9.66 2.30
N VAL A 93 -0.51 -8.87 2.79
CA VAL A 93 -0.77 -7.51 2.30
C VAL A 93 -0.35 -6.43 3.31
N GLU A 94 0.27 -6.82 4.42
CA GLU A 94 0.79 -5.91 5.45
C GLU A 94 2.25 -6.25 5.73
N GLU A 95 3.04 -5.25 6.14
CA GLU A 95 4.38 -5.49 6.69
C GLU A 95 4.29 -6.26 8.01
N PRO A 96 5.31 -7.07 8.36
CA PRO A 96 5.30 -7.80 9.63
C PRO A 96 5.28 -6.82 10.81
N LEU A 97 4.48 -7.14 11.83
CA LEU A 97 4.51 -6.46 13.12
C LEU A 97 5.89 -6.60 13.76
N LYS A 98 6.50 -7.77 13.56
CA LYS A 98 7.83 -8.10 14.07
C LYS A 98 8.45 -9.21 13.24
N SER A 99 9.75 -9.10 13.00
CA SER A 99 10.57 -10.12 12.36
C SER A 99 11.54 -10.67 13.38
N TYR A 100 11.62 -12.00 13.47
CA TYR A 100 12.54 -12.72 14.34
C TYR A 100 13.52 -13.51 13.50
N THR A 101 14.80 -13.49 13.83
CA THR A 101 15.75 -14.45 13.26
C THR A 101 15.49 -15.85 13.83
N ASN A 102 15.96 -16.89 13.13
CA ASN A 102 15.91 -18.27 13.63
C ASN A 102 16.64 -18.48 14.98
N THR A 103 17.53 -17.55 15.38
CA THR A 103 18.21 -17.55 16.69
C THR A 103 17.42 -16.82 17.78
N GLN A 104 16.52 -15.93 17.39
CA GLN A 104 15.68 -15.16 18.31
C GLN A 104 14.39 -15.88 18.66
N LEU A 105 13.86 -16.70 17.76
CA LEU A 105 12.61 -17.42 17.96
C LEU A 105 12.71 -18.83 17.38
N SER A 106 12.37 -19.83 18.18
CA SER A 106 12.38 -21.24 17.80
C SER A 106 10.98 -21.84 17.88
N LEU A 107 10.65 -22.68 16.89
CA LEU A 107 9.41 -23.46 16.83
C LEU A 107 9.69 -24.90 17.24
N ASN A 108 9.05 -25.36 18.32
CA ASN A 108 9.20 -26.71 18.87
C ASN A 108 7.90 -27.49 18.65
N LEU A 109 7.93 -28.43 17.70
CA LEU A 109 6.77 -29.23 17.31
C LEU A 109 6.37 -30.22 18.42
N ASN A 110 5.07 -30.31 18.72
CA ASN A 110 4.56 -31.30 19.66
C ASN A 110 4.40 -32.65 18.94
N ALA A 111 5.29 -33.61 19.22
CA ALA A 111 5.32 -34.93 18.59
C ALA A 111 3.99 -35.72 18.76
N ALA A 112 3.20 -35.42 19.79
CA ALA A 112 1.92 -36.09 20.07
C ALA A 112 0.71 -35.53 19.28
N ALA A 113 0.85 -34.39 18.59
CA ALA A 113 -0.26 -33.68 17.96
C ALA A 113 -0.26 -33.75 16.42
N ASN A 114 0.30 -34.81 15.84
CA ASN A 114 0.49 -34.99 14.39
C ASN A 114 1.16 -33.78 13.70
N GLY A 115 1.95 -32.98 14.43
CA GLY A 115 2.60 -31.77 13.92
C GLY A 115 1.72 -30.51 13.82
N ASN A 116 0.42 -30.57 14.15
CA ASN A 116 -0.50 -29.42 14.01
C ASN A 116 -0.48 -28.46 15.21
N SER A 117 0.19 -28.84 16.30
CA SER A 117 0.40 -27.99 17.47
C SER A 117 1.89 -27.91 17.78
N ALA A 118 2.34 -26.73 18.17
CA ALA A 118 3.72 -26.48 18.54
C ALA A 118 3.78 -25.45 19.68
N THR A 119 4.97 -25.33 20.27
CA THR A 119 5.30 -24.22 21.15
C THR A 119 6.34 -23.34 20.47
N VAL A 120 6.16 -22.03 20.56
CA VAL A 120 7.13 -21.06 20.08
C VAL A 120 7.82 -20.41 21.28
N SER A 121 9.15 -20.34 21.24
CA SER A 121 9.95 -19.76 22.32
C SER A 121 10.88 -18.67 21.79
N ILE A 122 10.85 -17.50 22.41
CA ILE A 122 11.79 -16.41 22.19
C ILE A 122 13.03 -16.66 23.05
N SER A 123 14.23 -16.48 22.49
CA SER A 123 15.47 -16.66 23.23
C SER A 123 15.63 -15.65 24.37
N GLU A 124 16.25 -16.08 25.47
CA GLU A 124 16.42 -15.24 26.67
C GLU A 124 17.27 -13.99 26.39
N ASN A 125 18.23 -14.12 25.45
CA ASN A 125 19.13 -13.04 25.05
C ASN A 125 18.45 -11.94 24.22
N ALA A 126 17.19 -12.12 23.80
CA ALA A 126 16.41 -11.11 23.10
C ALA A 126 15.60 -10.27 24.10
N GLU A 127 16.29 -9.36 24.80
CA GLU A 127 15.78 -8.66 25.98
C GLU A 127 14.48 -7.86 25.73
N SER A 128 14.32 -7.26 24.54
CA SER A 128 13.12 -6.48 24.17
C SER A 128 12.01 -7.29 23.49
N ASN A 129 12.20 -8.60 23.30
CA ASN A 129 11.25 -9.45 22.59
C ASN A 129 10.40 -10.24 23.59
N ASN A 130 9.12 -9.89 23.74
CA ASN A 130 8.18 -10.62 24.58
C ASN A 130 6.85 -10.80 23.84
N PHE A 131 6.14 -11.86 24.18
CA PHE A 131 4.73 -12.03 23.87
C PHE A 131 3.86 -11.34 24.94
N ASP A 132 2.77 -10.74 24.48
CA ASP A 132 1.70 -10.16 25.29
C ASP A 132 0.33 -10.68 24.82
N ASN A 133 -0.73 -10.31 25.55
CA ASN A 133 -2.08 -10.75 25.23
C ASN A 133 -2.57 -10.28 23.85
N ASN A 134 -2.02 -9.20 23.29
CA ASN A 134 -2.37 -8.73 21.95
C ASN A 134 -1.83 -9.66 20.86
N ASN A 135 -0.86 -10.52 21.18
CA ASN A 135 -0.35 -11.53 20.26
C ASN A 135 -1.28 -12.73 20.09
N ILE A 136 -2.23 -12.98 21.00
CA ILE A 136 -3.18 -14.08 20.84
C ILE A 136 -4.05 -13.83 19.61
N GLY A 137 -4.13 -14.82 18.72
CA GLY A 137 -4.83 -14.75 17.44
C GLY A 137 -4.00 -14.21 16.27
N GLN A 138 -2.80 -13.66 16.53
CA GLN A 138 -1.84 -13.28 15.49
C GLN A 138 -1.20 -14.51 14.85
N PHE A 139 -0.61 -14.31 13.67
CA PHE A 139 -0.06 -15.37 12.84
C PHE A 139 1.44 -15.23 12.72
N LEU A 140 2.16 -16.34 12.96
CA LEU A 140 3.58 -16.48 12.66
C LEU A 140 3.72 -17.20 11.32
N VAL A 141 4.45 -16.59 10.39
CA VAL A 141 4.79 -17.18 9.09
C VAL A 141 6.25 -17.60 9.13
N ASP A 142 6.51 -18.88 8.91
CA ASP A 142 7.87 -19.44 8.90
C ASP A 142 8.49 -19.42 7.50
N ASN A 143 9.77 -19.82 7.42
CA ASN A 143 10.55 -19.86 6.18
C ASN A 143 9.98 -20.83 5.13
N ASP A 144 9.23 -21.84 5.57
CA ASP A 144 8.61 -22.86 4.71
C ASP A 144 7.21 -22.43 4.23
N GLY A 145 6.74 -21.24 4.62
CA GLY A 145 5.41 -20.74 4.29
C GLY A 145 4.28 -21.37 5.11
N LYS A 146 4.58 -22.05 6.21
CA LYS A 146 3.54 -22.47 7.16
C LYS A 146 3.12 -21.31 8.02
N ILE A 147 1.84 -21.32 8.38
CA ILE A 147 1.24 -20.29 9.21
C ILE A 147 0.76 -20.90 10.51
N TRP A 148 1.26 -20.34 11.59
CA TRP A 148 1.02 -20.76 12.96
C TRP A 148 0.23 -19.68 13.68
N LYS A 149 -0.99 -20.00 14.09
CA LYS A 149 -1.82 -19.10 14.92
C LYS A 149 -1.42 -19.22 16.38
N ILE A 150 -1.14 -18.10 17.04
CA ILE A 150 -0.93 -18.05 18.49
C ILE A 150 -2.28 -18.27 19.18
N ILE A 151 -2.43 -19.38 19.90
CA ILE A 151 -3.69 -19.77 20.56
C ILE A 151 -3.71 -19.43 22.05
N GLY A 152 -2.55 -19.24 22.66
CA GLY A 152 -2.44 -18.87 24.06
C GLY A 152 -0.99 -18.70 24.49
N LEU A 153 -0.76 -17.95 25.55
CA LEU A 153 0.56 -17.73 26.11
C LEU A 153 0.84 -18.73 27.24
N VAL A 154 2.06 -19.24 27.30
CA VAL A 154 2.56 -19.99 28.46
C VAL A 154 3.20 -19.01 29.44
N ASN A 155 4.00 -18.08 28.92
CA ASN A 155 4.60 -16.95 29.64
C ASN A 155 5.00 -15.85 28.63
N SER A 156 5.74 -14.82 29.05
CA SER A 156 6.18 -13.72 28.18
C SER A 156 7.18 -14.12 27.08
N LYS A 157 7.79 -15.30 27.16
CA LYS A 157 8.77 -15.80 26.17
C LYS A 157 8.27 -17.00 25.39
N THR A 158 7.21 -17.67 25.86
CA THR A 158 6.71 -18.90 25.25
C THR A 158 5.21 -18.83 25.00
N ALA A 159 4.79 -19.22 23.79
CA ALA A 159 3.39 -19.29 23.41
C ALA A 159 3.05 -20.64 22.74
N ASN A 160 1.81 -21.08 22.92
CA ASN A 160 1.25 -22.21 22.22
C ASN A 160 0.73 -21.75 20.86
N VAL A 161 1.05 -22.51 19.81
CA VAL A 161 0.63 -22.23 18.45
C VAL A 161 -0.04 -23.44 17.81
N GLN A 162 -0.94 -23.17 16.85
CA GLN A 162 -1.60 -24.17 16.03
C GLN A 162 -1.35 -23.86 14.55
N GLN A 163 -0.94 -24.86 13.78
CA GLN A 163 -0.82 -24.73 12.34
C GLN A 163 -2.22 -24.56 11.74
N ILE A 164 -2.45 -23.47 11.03
CA ILE A 164 -3.73 -23.19 10.36
C ILE A 164 -3.63 -23.33 8.84
N PHE A 165 -2.42 -23.24 8.30
CA PHE A 165 -2.20 -23.27 6.87
C PHE A 165 -0.79 -23.75 6.53
N GLN A 166 -0.67 -24.44 5.41
CA GLN A 166 0.59 -24.76 4.75
C GLN A 166 0.36 -24.62 3.25
N GLY A 167 1.07 -23.69 2.63
CA GLY A 167 0.95 -23.47 1.20
C GLY A 167 2.02 -22.53 0.71
N ASN A 168 2.27 -22.59 -0.59
CA ASN A 168 3.29 -21.77 -1.21
C ASN A 168 2.76 -20.35 -1.37
N PHE A 169 3.39 -19.41 -0.68
CA PHE A 169 3.32 -18.00 -1.05
C PHE A 169 4.15 -17.78 -2.31
N LEU A 170 3.86 -16.70 -3.03
CA LEU A 170 4.65 -16.33 -4.20
C LEU A 170 6.13 -16.12 -3.81
N LYS A 171 7.02 -16.57 -4.70
CA LYS A 171 8.46 -16.58 -4.47
C LYS A 171 8.98 -15.16 -4.18
N GLY A 172 9.69 -14.98 -3.07
CA GLY A 172 10.22 -13.68 -2.62
C GLY A 172 9.37 -12.95 -1.56
N THR A 173 8.16 -13.44 -1.26
CA THR A 173 7.29 -12.89 -0.19
C THR A 173 7.85 -13.18 1.21
N ILE A 174 8.52 -14.32 1.36
CA ILE A 174 9.13 -14.76 2.62
C ILE A 174 10.64 -14.57 2.51
N LYS A 175 11.22 -13.86 3.48
CA LYS A 175 12.68 -13.75 3.60
C LYS A 175 13.22 -15.00 4.28
N ASN A 176 14.23 -15.62 3.67
CA ASN A 176 14.95 -16.74 4.26
C ASN A 176 15.49 -16.35 5.64
N ASP A 177 15.45 -17.29 6.58
CA ASP A 177 15.96 -17.19 7.95
C ASP A 177 15.23 -16.23 8.90
N THR A 178 13.98 -15.87 8.58
CA THR A 178 13.15 -15.04 9.45
C THR A 178 11.76 -15.62 9.67
N ILE A 179 11.32 -15.63 10.92
CA ILE A 179 9.93 -15.90 11.29
C ILE A 179 9.25 -14.55 11.52
N ASN A 180 8.16 -14.32 10.80
CA ASN A 180 7.50 -13.03 10.78
C ASN A 180 6.13 -13.10 11.45
N LEU A 181 5.86 -12.15 12.34
CA LEU A 181 4.60 -12.02 13.06
C LEU A 181 3.69 -11.02 12.36
N TYR A 182 2.46 -11.43 12.06
CA TYR A 182 1.46 -10.64 11.36
C TYR A 182 0.14 -10.59 12.13
N ARG A 183 -0.65 -9.54 11.89
CA ARG A 183 -2.06 -9.52 12.24
C ARG A 183 -2.79 -10.57 11.40
N SER A 184 -3.85 -11.15 11.95
CA SER A 184 -4.75 -12.03 11.17
C SER A 184 -5.42 -11.30 10.00
N SER A 185 -5.62 -9.97 10.12
CA SER A 185 -6.13 -9.12 9.05
C SER A 185 -5.21 -9.07 7.82
N GLY A 186 -3.88 -9.16 8.02
CA GLY A 186 -2.87 -8.99 6.98
C GLY A 186 -2.65 -10.19 6.07
N ILE A 187 -3.25 -11.35 6.36
CA ILE A 187 -3.13 -12.57 5.54
C ILE A 187 -4.42 -12.85 4.79
N TYR A 188 -4.33 -12.98 3.48
CA TYR A 188 -5.44 -13.13 2.54
C TYR A 188 -5.34 -14.51 1.89
N PHE A 189 -6.18 -15.45 2.33
CA PHE A 189 -6.23 -16.80 1.80
C PHE A 189 -7.15 -16.88 0.59
N ASN A 190 -6.85 -17.81 -0.33
CA ASN A 190 -7.72 -18.12 -1.48
C ASN A 190 -8.29 -16.87 -2.17
N SER A 191 -7.39 -15.95 -2.51
CA SER A 191 -7.71 -14.58 -2.86
C SER A 191 -7.43 -14.31 -4.33
N LEU A 192 -8.16 -13.34 -4.89
CA LEU A 192 -7.89 -12.79 -6.22
C LEU A 192 -7.26 -11.41 -6.06
N GLN A 193 -6.06 -11.23 -6.62
CA GLN A 193 -5.35 -9.95 -6.60
C GLN A 193 -5.33 -9.34 -8.01
N PHE A 194 -5.52 -8.02 -8.08
CA PHE A 194 -5.34 -7.22 -9.29
C PHE A 194 -4.28 -6.16 -9.04
N GLN A 195 -3.35 -6.01 -9.97
CA GLN A 195 -2.32 -4.99 -9.96
C GLN A 195 -2.50 -4.08 -11.16
N LEU A 196 -2.83 -2.82 -10.86
CA LEU A 196 -3.09 -1.78 -11.85
C LEU A 196 -1.92 -0.80 -11.80
N GLN A 197 -1.34 -0.51 -12.96
CA GLN A 197 -0.26 0.46 -13.08
C GLN A 197 -0.72 1.61 -13.96
N LEU A 198 -0.63 2.82 -13.42
CA LEU A 198 -0.87 4.03 -14.16
C LEU A 198 0.39 4.89 -14.21
N ASP A 199 0.77 5.30 -15.41
CA ASP A 199 1.85 6.27 -15.58
C ASP A 199 1.37 7.70 -15.26
N SER A 200 2.31 8.65 -15.25
CA SER A 200 2.04 10.05 -14.92
C SER A 200 1.28 10.82 -16.01
N THR A 201 1.07 10.24 -17.19
CA THR A 201 0.32 10.86 -18.30
C THR A 201 -1.16 10.52 -18.28
N GLN A 202 -1.52 9.42 -17.61
CA GLN A 202 -2.90 8.98 -17.49
C GLN A 202 -3.71 9.91 -16.58
N PRO A 203 -5.03 10.04 -16.79
CA PRO A 203 -5.85 11.00 -16.06
C PRO A 203 -5.93 10.70 -14.57
N ALA A 204 -6.27 11.71 -13.78
CA ALA A 204 -6.57 11.57 -12.36
C ALA A 204 -7.79 10.68 -12.12
N ILE A 205 -7.76 9.92 -11.03
CA ILE A 205 -8.86 9.07 -10.58
C ILE A 205 -9.69 9.86 -9.56
N PHE A 206 -10.93 10.15 -9.92
CA PHE A 206 -11.85 11.02 -9.16
C PHE A 206 -13.20 10.32 -8.96
N PRO A 207 -14.04 10.79 -8.01
CA PRO A 207 -15.40 10.29 -7.87
C PRO A 207 -16.14 10.32 -9.22
N PRO A 208 -16.92 9.28 -9.55
CA PRO A 208 -17.63 9.22 -10.81
C PRO A 208 -18.66 10.36 -10.89
N ILE A 209 -18.73 11.05 -12.02
CA ILE A 209 -19.90 11.85 -12.32
C ILE A 209 -21.07 10.90 -12.58
N PRO A 210 -22.28 11.19 -12.06
CA PRO A 210 -23.49 10.51 -12.49
C PRO A 210 -23.65 10.65 -14.01
N ASP A 211 -23.26 9.63 -14.75
CA ASP A 211 -23.44 9.53 -16.19
C ASP A 211 -24.77 8.84 -16.49
N GLU A 212 -25.36 9.12 -17.65
CA GLU A 212 -26.53 8.43 -18.19
C GLU A 212 -26.24 6.95 -18.53
N SER A 213 -25.00 6.48 -18.29
CA SER A 213 -24.63 5.06 -18.37
C SER A 213 -25.48 4.21 -17.40
N ASN A 214 -25.81 2.99 -17.83
CA ASN A 214 -26.78 2.09 -17.17
C ASN A 214 -26.44 1.65 -15.72
N LEU A 215 -25.31 2.07 -15.14
CA LEU A 215 -24.88 1.71 -13.79
C LEU A 215 -24.48 2.97 -13.03
N ILE A 216 -25.46 3.58 -12.35
CA ILE A 216 -25.23 4.72 -11.46
C ILE A 216 -24.62 4.19 -10.16
N ILE A 217 -23.37 4.56 -9.89
CA ILE A 217 -22.71 4.32 -8.60
C ILE A 217 -22.65 5.67 -7.90
N GLU A 218 -23.61 5.95 -7.03
CA GLU A 218 -23.63 7.18 -6.22
C GLU A 218 -22.62 7.04 -5.08
N THR A 219 -21.48 7.73 -5.20
CA THR A 219 -20.43 7.72 -4.19
C THR A 219 -19.64 9.01 -4.24
N LEU A 220 -19.19 9.47 -3.08
CA LEU A 220 -18.29 10.62 -2.93
C LEU A 220 -16.83 10.24 -3.19
N TYR A 221 -16.54 8.96 -3.44
CA TYR A 221 -15.19 8.45 -3.60
C TYR A 221 -14.96 7.83 -4.97
N PRO A 222 -13.72 7.84 -5.47
CA PRO A 222 -13.41 7.18 -6.73
C PRO A 222 -13.67 5.67 -6.71
N VAL A 223 -13.86 5.12 -7.91
CA VAL A 223 -14.35 3.77 -8.14
C VAL A 223 -13.44 3.03 -9.11
N VAL A 224 -13.05 1.82 -8.74
CA VAL A 224 -12.52 0.81 -9.66
C VAL A 224 -13.64 -0.17 -9.98
N LYS A 225 -13.97 -0.32 -11.26
CA LYS A 225 -14.98 -1.23 -11.77
C LYS A 225 -14.31 -2.38 -12.52
N ILE A 226 -14.54 -3.62 -12.09
CA ILE A 226 -13.99 -4.84 -12.67
C ILE A 226 -15.13 -5.65 -13.27
N VAL A 227 -15.07 -5.90 -14.57
CA VAL A 227 -16.14 -6.51 -15.38
C VAL A 227 -15.64 -7.78 -16.03
N LEU A 228 -16.46 -8.83 -16.05
CA LEU A 228 -16.19 -10.05 -16.80
C LEU A 228 -16.44 -9.83 -18.29
N LYS A 229 -15.48 -10.24 -19.13
CA LYS A 229 -15.67 -10.24 -20.58
C LYS A 229 -16.62 -11.34 -21.01
N GLU A 230 -17.49 -11.01 -21.96
CA GLU A 230 -18.11 -12.00 -22.84
C GLU A 230 -17.04 -12.58 -23.76
N ILE A 231 -16.89 -13.90 -23.75
CA ILE A 231 -15.87 -14.59 -24.55
C ILE A 231 -16.57 -15.41 -25.60
N SER A 232 -16.14 -15.26 -26.85
CA SER A 232 -16.53 -16.14 -27.95
C SER A 232 -15.50 -17.26 -28.14
N SER A 233 -15.95 -18.49 -28.36
CA SER A 233 -15.06 -19.58 -28.76
C SER A 233 -14.35 -19.25 -30.08
N GLU A 234 -13.06 -19.59 -30.21
CA GLU A 234 -12.29 -19.45 -31.45
C GLU A 234 -12.96 -20.14 -32.65
N ASN A 235 -13.70 -21.22 -32.38
CA ASN A 235 -14.36 -22.03 -33.41
C ASN A 235 -15.83 -21.65 -33.68
N ASN A 236 -16.42 -20.73 -32.90
CA ASN A 236 -17.81 -20.33 -33.08
C ASN A 236 -18.07 -18.94 -32.49
N THR A 237 -18.00 -17.89 -33.32
CA THR A 237 -18.24 -16.49 -32.93
C THR A 237 -19.67 -16.19 -32.49
N LYS A 238 -20.60 -17.15 -32.63
CA LYS A 238 -21.99 -17.03 -32.19
C LYS A 238 -22.24 -17.50 -30.75
N GLU A 239 -21.40 -18.39 -30.23
CA GLU A 239 -21.51 -18.85 -28.84
C GLU A 239 -20.61 -18.01 -27.95
N LYS A 240 -21.24 -17.14 -27.16
CA LYS A 240 -20.60 -16.36 -26.11
C LYS A 240 -20.80 -17.08 -24.78
N PHE A 241 -19.72 -17.32 -24.05
CA PHE A 241 -19.77 -17.80 -22.68
C PHE A 241 -19.18 -16.72 -21.76
N LEU A 242 -19.76 -16.55 -20.57
CA LEU A 242 -19.13 -15.81 -19.49
C LEU A 242 -18.44 -16.81 -18.57
N TYR A 243 -17.28 -16.44 -18.01
CA TYR A 243 -16.69 -17.14 -16.87
C TYR A 243 -17.53 -17.00 -15.57
N TYR A 244 -18.74 -16.47 -15.67
CA TYR A 244 -19.66 -16.26 -14.56
C TYR A 244 -19.87 -17.52 -13.73
N GLU A 245 -19.95 -18.69 -14.35
CA GLU A 245 -20.11 -19.97 -13.66
C GLU A 245 -18.99 -20.26 -12.66
N GLN A 246 -17.77 -19.81 -12.93
CA GLN A 246 -16.62 -19.96 -12.04
C GLN A 246 -16.62 -18.94 -10.90
N PHE A 247 -17.27 -17.79 -11.08
CA PHE A 247 -17.32 -16.73 -10.06
C PHE A 247 -18.62 -16.72 -9.24
N LYS A 248 -19.70 -17.35 -9.71
CA LYS A 248 -21.01 -17.29 -9.04
C LYS A 248 -21.01 -17.88 -7.63
N SER A 249 -20.09 -18.80 -7.35
CA SER A 249 -19.94 -19.45 -6.04
C SER A 249 -19.03 -18.68 -5.10
N VAL A 250 -18.27 -17.69 -5.60
CA VAL A 250 -17.29 -16.94 -4.83
C VAL A 250 -18.01 -16.04 -3.83
N ARG A 251 -17.68 -16.17 -2.55
CA ARG A 251 -18.20 -15.29 -1.50
C ARG A 251 -17.06 -14.44 -0.98
N LEU A 252 -17.22 -13.12 -1.03
CA LEU A 252 -16.22 -12.18 -0.54
C LEU A 252 -16.16 -12.23 1.00
N GLU A 253 -14.97 -12.35 1.55
CA GLU A 253 -14.72 -12.29 2.99
C GLU A 253 -14.21 -10.90 3.40
N LYS A 254 -13.17 -10.40 2.70
CA LYS A 254 -12.56 -9.09 2.95
C LYS A 254 -11.86 -8.56 1.71
N VAL A 255 -11.67 -7.24 1.67
CA VAL A 255 -10.99 -6.52 0.59
C VAL A 255 -9.86 -5.69 1.17
N ASN A 256 -8.71 -5.72 0.51
CA ASN A 256 -7.62 -4.80 0.75
C ASN A 256 -7.35 -3.95 -0.50
N ILE A 257 -7.07 -2.67 -0.28
CA ILE A 257 -6.70 -1.71 -1.31
C ILE A 257 -5.37 -1.10 -0.87
N GLN A 258 -4.32 -1.33 -1.65
CA GLN A 258 -3.02 -0.69 -1.44
C GLN A 258 -2.76 0.24 -2.60
N VAL A 259 -2.19 1.39 -2.30
CA VAL A 259 -1.76 2.34 -3.31
C VAL A 259 -0.33 2.76 -3.04
N LYS A 260 0.48 2.79 -4.09
CA LYS A 260 1.81 3.38 -4.09
C LYS A 260 1.89 4.44 -5.17
N VAL A 261 2.16 5.68 -4.77
CA VAL A 261 2.38 6.81 -5.67
C VAL A 261 3.86 7.19 -5.66
N ALA A 262 4.44 7.42 -6.83
CA ALA A 262 5.81 7.87 -6.99
C ALA A 262 5.90 9.07 -7.94
N GLY A 263 6.86 9.96 -7.68
CA GLY A 263 7.10 11.12 -8.54
C GLY A 263 6.00 12.19 -8.46
N VAL A 264 5.44 12.41 -7.27
CA VAL A 264 4.53 13.53 -6.97
C VAL A 264 5.27 14.86 -7.19
N GLN A 265 4.67 15.80 -7.91
CA GLN A 265 5.31 17.05 -8.32
C GLN A 265 4.66 18.29 -7.71
N ASP A 266 3.34 18.29 -7.46
CA ASP A 266 2.62 19.44 -6.91
C ASP A 266 2.78 19.55 -5.37
N ILE A 267 4.03 19.69 -4.92
CA ILE A 267 4.38 19.76 -3.50
C ILE A 267 4.55 21.22 -3.09
N LYS A 268 3.83 21.65 -2.05
CA LYS A 268 4.07 22.95 -1.41
C LYS A 268 5.16 22.78 -0.35
N LEU A 269 6.15 23.68 -0.37
CA LEU A 269 7.31 23.66 0.52
C LEU A 269 7.40 24.97 1.30
N ARG A 270 7.80 24.91 2.57
CA ARG A 270 8.17 26.10 3.36
C ARG A 270 9.24 25.77 4.40
N ASN A 271 9.91 26.79 4.88
CA ASN A 271 10.67 26.73 6.13
C ASN A 271 10.02 27.68 7.16
N ASP A 272 10.67 27.89 8.29
CA ASP A 272 10.16 28.77 9.35
C ASP A 272 9.98 30.24 8.91
N ASN A 273 10.69 30.66 7.87
CA ASN A 273 10.78 32.07 7.46
C ASN A 273 9.98 32.39 6.18
N SER A 274 9.79 31.42 5.27
CA SER A 274 9.15 31.66 3.97
C SER A 274 8.65 30.40 3.28
N ILE A 275 7.71 30.58 2.35
CA ILE A 275 7.38 29.58 1.31
C ILE A 275 8.57 29.41 0.37
N LEU A 276 8.86 28.17 -0.01
CA LEU A 276 10.00 27.81 -0.85
C LEU A 276 9.55 27.47 -2.27
N ASN A 277 10.33 27.90 -3.27
CA ASN A 277 10.08 27.59 -4.67
C ASN A 277 10.86 26.33 -5.07
N ILE A 278 10.14 25.26 -5.41
CA ILE A 278 10.73 23.97 -5.82
C ILE A 278 11.51 24.03 -7.14
N LYS A 279 11.29 25.05 -7.97
CA LYS A 279 11.90 25.18 -9.30
C LYS A 279 13.33 25.72 -9.29
N THR A 280 13.82 26.16 -8.14
CA THR A 280 15.16 26.75 -7.96
C THR A 280 15.82 26.19 -6.72
N PRO A 281 17.17 26.13 -6.63
CA PRO A 281 17.84 25.76 -5.40
C PRO A 281 17.35 26.58 -4.20
N PHE A 282 17.09 25.91 -3.08
CA PHE A 282 16.54 26.53 -1.87
C PHE A 282 17.23 26.00 -0.61
N GLN A 283 17.07 26.72 0.48
CA GLN A 283 17.61 26.36 1.79
C GLN A 283 16.50 25.78 2.67
N PRO A 284 16.41 24.44 2.82
CA PRO A 284 15.27 23.81 3.49
C PRO A 284 15.10 24.24 4.95
N PHE A 285 16.21 24.59 5.62
CA PHE A 285 16.22 25.03 7.02
C PHE A 285 16.63 26.52 7.18
N GLY A 286 16.56 27.30 6.08
CA GLY A 286 16.97 28.70 6.05
C GLY A 286 18.48 28.94 5.98
N ILE A 287 18.89 30.21 6.01
CA ILE A 287 20.30 30.66 5.85
C ILE A 287 21.20 30.34 7.05
N SER A 288 20.62 30.11 8.23
CA SER A 288 21.35 29.91 9.48
C SER A 288 20.58 28.93 10.36
N PRO A 289 20.56 27.65 9.98
CA PRO A 289 19.78 26.64 10.68
C PRO A 289 20.27 26.45 12.11
N LYS A 290 19.31 26.29 13.02
CA LYS A 290 19.52 25.93 14.42
C LYS A 290 18.81 24.61 14.70
N VAL A 291 19.19 23.93 15.78
CA VAL A 291 18.42 22.77 16.27
C VAL A 291 16.96 23.18 16.44
N GLY A 292 16.05 22.44 15.81
CA GLY A 292 14.62 22.73 15.78
C GLY A 292 14.13 23.59 14.61
N SER A 293 15.01 24.05 13.70
CA SER A 293 14.57 24.74 12.48
C SER A 293 13.73 23.81 11.60
N GLY A 294 12.58 24.30 11.14
CA GLY A 294 11.59 23.52 10.42
C GLY A 294 11.76 23.56 8.90
N PHE A 295 11.55 22.40 8.28
CA PHE A 295 11.31 22.24 6.85
C PHE A 295 10.00 21.47 6.69
N TYR A 296 9.03 22.08 6.02
CA TYR A 296 7.67 21.57 5.92
C TYR A 296 7.30 21.35 4.46
N PHE A 297 6.61 20.25 4.20
CA PHE A 297 6.06 19.93 2.88
C PHE A 297 4.65 19.38 3.01
N THR A 298 3.81 19.67 2.02
CA THR A 298 2.44 19.13 1.93
C THR A 298 2.04 18.89 0.49
N ASN A 299 1.14 17.94 0.29
CA ASN A 299 0.47 17.63 -0.97
C ASN A 299 -0.86 16.93 -0.66
N GLN A 300 -1.79 16.94 -1.63
CA GLN A 300 -3.09 16.30 -1.49
C GLN A 300 -2.99 14.80 -1.18
N GLU A 301 -2.05 14.09 -1.80
CA GLU A 301 -1.81 12.65 -1.59
C GLU A 301 -1.41 12.33 -0.14
N ILE A 302 -0.60 13.20 0.47
CA ILE A 302 -0.11 13.06 1.85
C ILE A 302 -1.19 13.42 2.86
N SER A 303 -2.00 14.45 2.55
CA SER A 303 -2.92 15.07 3.52
C SER A 303 -4.26 14.34 3.62
N GLN A 304 -4.71 13.68 2.54
CA GLN A 304 -6.02 13.04 2.47
C GLN A 304 -5.97 11.52 2.71
N LYS A 305 -4.78 10.96 2.94
CA LYS A 305 -4.58 9.51 3.08
C LYS A 305 -3.81 9.17 4.34
N LYS A 306 -4.14 7.99 4.88
CA LYS A 306 -3.27 7.32 5.83
C LYS A 306 -2.06 6.77 5.09
N LEU A 307 -0.88 7.23 5.47
CA LEU A 307 0.38 6.69 4.95
C LEU A 307 0.74 5.39 5.66
N ASP A 308 1.34 4.45 4.93
CA ASP A 308 2.05 3.30 5.50
C ASP A 308 3.56 3.53 5.49
N SER A 309 4.04 4.24 4.47
CA SER A 309 5.44 4.66 4.31
C SER A 309 5.53 5.93 3.48
N LEU A 310 6.64 6.65 3.64
CA LEU A 310 6.97 7.86 2.89
C LEU A 310 8.45 7.83 2.52
N THR A 311 8.76 8.08 1.24
CA THR A 311 10.14 8.27 0.78
C THR A 311 10.28 9.69 0.26
N ILE A 312 11.15 10.47 0.88
CA ILE A 312 11.53 11.79 0.39
C ILE A 312 12.85 11.66 -0.34
N LYS A 313 12.87 12.09 -1.61
CA LYS A 313 14.10 12.17 -2.41
C LYS A 313 14.57 13.61 -2.41
N ILE A 314 15.79 13.84 -1.93
CA ILE A 314 16.40 15.18 -1.90
C ILE A 314 17.70 15.11 -2.68
N GLU A 315 17.94 16.13 -3.50
CA GLU A 315 19.19 16.36 -4.19
C GLU A 315 19.86 17.59 -3.59
N TRP A 316 20.99 17.36 -2.91
CA TRP A 316 21.79 18.41 -2.29
C TRP A 316 22.76 19.02 -3.29
N MET A 317 22.85 20.35 -3.24
CA MET A 317 23.81 21.12 -4.02
C MET A 317 24.97 21.58 -3.12
N GLY A 318 26.20 21.33 -3.56
CA GLY A 318 27.40 21.89 -2.91
C GLY A 318 27.82 21.20 -1.62
N LEU A 319 27.56 19.89 -1.46
CA LEU A 319 28.11 19.13 -0.34
C LEU A 319 29.65 19.03 -0.43
N PRO A 320 30.38 19.07 0.69
CA PRO A 320 31.80 18.72 0.71
C PRO A 320 31.99 17.22 0.45
N LYS A 321 33.24 16.79 0.25
CA LYS A 321 33.56 15.35 0.12
C LYS A 321 33.10 14.57 1.36
N ASP A 322 33.46 15.05 2.54
CA ASP A 322 33.04 14.49 3.83
C ASP A 322 33.05 15.59 4.91
N PHE A 323 32.21 15.46 5.93
CA PHE A 323 32.12 16.47 6.97
C PHE A 323 33.28 16.44 7.97
N ALA A 324 33.95 15.29 8.15
CA ALA A 324 35.06 15.18 9.10
C ALA A 324 36.26 16.04 8.66
N THR A 325 36.63 15.96 7.39
CA THR A 325 37.67 16.78 6.77
C THR A 325 37.23 18.23 6.66
N TYR A 326 35.99 18.48 6.21
CA TYR A 326 35.49 19.84 6.02
C TYR A 326 35.47 20.67 7.32
N TYR A 327 35.15 20.04 8.45
CA TYR A 327 35.10 20.69 9.76
C TYR A 327 36.34 20.45 10.63
N GLN A 328 37.41 19.86 10.11
CA GLN A 328 38.61 19.48 10.88
C GLN A 328 39.19 20.64 11.70
N ALA A 329 39.20 21.84 11.14
CA ALA A 329 39.72 23.04 11.79
C ALA A 329 38.91 23.48 13.03
N TYR A 330 37.65 23.07 13.15
CA TYR A 330 36.82 23.34 14.33
C TYR A 330 37.04 22.31 15.43
N SER A 331 37.33 21.05 15.07
CA SER A 331 37.61 19.97 16.02
C SER A 331 38.82 20.25 16.91
N SER A 332 39.76 21.10 16.46
CA SER A 332 40.97 21.48 17.21
C SER A 332 40.75 22.66 18.18
N THR A 333 39.57 23.29 18.19
CA THR A 333 39.32 24.52 18.97
C THR A 333 38.85 24.27 20.41
N GLU A 334 38.60 23.02 20.81
CA GLU A 334 37.96 22.62 22.08
C GLU A 334 36.54 23.20 22.31
N VAL A 335 36.04 24.07 21.42
CA VAL A 335 34.68 24.66 21.48
C VAL A 335 33.61 23.63 21.09
N ILE A 336 33.95 22.68 20.22
CA ILE A 336 33.05 21.59 19.80
C ILE A 336 33.52 20.29 20.47
N PRO A 337 32.75 19.74 21.43
CA PRO A 337 33.22 18.61 22.24
C PRO A 337 33.26 17.28 21.47
N ASN A 338 32.49 17.15 20.38
CA ASN A 338 32.41 15.94 19.57
C ASN A 338 32.86 16.23 18.14
N ALA A 339 33.66 15.33 17.56
CA ALA A 339 34.04 15.42 16.16
C ALA A 339 32.79 15.38 15.25
N ILE A 340 32.73 16.29 14.28
CA ILE A 340 31.67 16.31 13.28
C ILE A 340 31.99 15.24 12.23
N ALA A 341 31.01 14.40 11.92
CA ALA A 341 31.07 13.33 10.95
C ALA A 341 29.81 13.34 10.05
N ASN A 342 29.79 12.49 9.03
CA ASN A 342 28.69 12.38 8.07
C ASN A 342 27.33 12.09 8.73
N ASN A 343 27.34 11.41 9.87
CA ASN A 343 26.16 11.06 10.65
C ASN A 343 25.78 12.07 11.75
N SER A 344 26.50 13.19 11.87
CA SER A 344 26.26 14.17 12.94
C SER A 344 25.01 15.02 12.72
N PHE A 345 24.57 15.17 11.46
CA PHE A 345 23.38 15.95 11.11
C PHE A 345 22.16 15.05 11.01
N LYS A 346 21.19 15.29 11.89
CA LYS A 346 19.99 14.47 12.01
C LYS A 346 18.73 15.32 12.04
N ALA A 347 17.63 14.74 11.59
CA ALA A 347 16.32 15.37 11.53
C ALA A 347 15.24 14.42 12.08
N SER A 348 14.26 15.01 12.77
CA SER A 348 13.02 14.33 13.12
C SER A 348 11.97 14.58 12.04
N LEU A 349 11.20 13.56 11.66
CA LEU A 349 9.98 13.72 10.88
C LEU A 349 8.78 13.74 11.82
N LYS A 350 7.97 14.80 11.71
CA LYS A 350 6.69 14.92 12.41
C LYS A 350 5.56 15.01 11.40
N LEU A 351 4.41 14.42 11.74
CA LEU A 351 3.16 14.56 11.01
C LEU A 351 2.20 15.45 11.81
N LEU A 352 1.58 16.43 11.16
CA LEU A 352 0.48 17.19 11.77
C LEU A 352 -0.81 16.38 11.60
N ASN A 353 -1.40 15.92 12.69
CA ASN A 353 -2.66 15.19 12.70
C ASN A 353 -3.57 15.74 13.80
N ASN A 354 -4.83 16.04 13.49
CA ASN A 354 -5.80 16.59 14.44
C ASN A 354 -5.24 17.77 15.28
N ARG A 355 -4.62 18.74 14.59
CA ARG A 355 -3.99 19.94 15.18
C ARG A 355 -2.82 19.68 16.14
N SER A 356 -2.27 18.46 16.14
CA SER A 356 -1.13 18.07 16.98
C SER A 356 0.00 17.47 16.15
N TRP A 357 1.24 17.82 16.49
CA TRP A 357 2.43 17.24 15.86
C TRP A 357 2.76 15.89 16.50
N ILE A 358 2.89 14.86 15.67
CA ILE A 358 3.18 13.48 16.08
C ILE A 358 4.53 13.09 15.50
N ASP A 359 5.44 12.64 16.36
CA ASP A 359 6.76 12.17 15.94
C ASP A 359 6.65 10.81 15.22
N ILE A 360 7.14 10.74 13.98
CA ILE A 360 7.21 9.51 13.17
C ILE A 360 8.61 8.90 13.25
N GLU A 361 9.62 9.76 13.24
CA GLU A 361 11.03 9.42 13.34
C GLU A 361 11.73 10.57 14.06
N THR A 362 12.62 10.27 15.00
CA THR A 362 13.24 11.29 15.87
C THR A 362 14.71 11.53 15.57
N ASP A 363 15.39 10.57 14.92
CA ASP A 363 16.85 10.57 14.82
C ASP A 363 17.36 10.16 13.43
N LYS A 364 16.69 10.63 12.36
CA LYS A 364 17.06 10.27 10.98
C LYS A 364 18.32 11.00 10.55
N GLN A 365 19.34 10.29 10.08
CA GLN A 365 20.48 10.90 9.41
C GLN A 365 20.03 11.63 8.14
N LEU A 366 20.45 12.90 8.00
CA LEU A 366 20.05 13.74 6.87
C LEU A 366 20.94 13.52 5.64
N PHE A 367 22.15 12.98 5.81
CA PHE A 367 23.08 12.73 4.71
C PHE A 367 23.47 11.24 4.67
N SER A 368 23.81 10.76 3.47
CA SER A 368 24.25 9.38 3.24
C SER A 368 25.55 9.35 2.45
N GLU A 369 26.28 8.25 2.56
CA GLU A 369 27.55 8.04 1.86
C GLU A 369 27.34 7.29 0.54
N GLU A 370 28.27 7.43 -0.40
CA GLU A 370 28.29 6.65 -1.63
C GLU A 370 28.71 5.19 -1.36
N ASN A 371 27.91 4.23 -1.82
CA ASN A 371 28.25 2.81 -1.75
C ASN A 371 29.27 2.43 -2.83
N ASN A 372 30.54 2.80 -2.67
CA ASN A 372 31.60 2.32 -3.55
C ASN A 372 32.27 1.08 -2.94
N THR A 373 32.19 -0.05 -3.65
CA THR A 373 32.71 -1.38 -3.25
C THR A 373 34.25 -1.51 -3.30
N SER A 374 34.96 -0.39 -3.17
CA SER A 374 36.43 -0.33 -3.25
C SER A 374 36.92 0.67 -2.20
N GLU A 375 37.53 0.13 -1.14
CA GLU A 375 38.35 0.76 -0.08
C GLU A 375 38.17 2.27 0.23
N GLU A 376 37.75 2.52 1.49
CA GLU A 376 37.91 3.76 2.29
C GLU A 376 37.59 5.10 1.63
N ASN A 377 36.35 5.34 1.21
CA ASN A 377 35.89 6.72 1.01
C ASN A 377 34.47 6.93 1.54
N ASN A 378 34.38 7.52 2.74
CA ASN A 378 33.17 8.06 3.38
C ASN A 378 32.67 9.33 2.63
N THR A 379 32.54 9.27 1.31
CA THR A 379 32.15 10.42 0.50
C THR A 379 30.64 10.63 0.57
N LEU A 380 30.21 11.86 0.82
CA LEU A 380 28.79 12.23 0.85
C LEU A 380 28.16 12.10 -0.54
N SER A 381 26.97 11.51 -0.58
CA SER A 381 26.15 11.44 -1.77
C SER A 381 25.23 12.66 -1.87
N ASN A 382 25.20 13.29 -3.05
CA ASN A 382 24.29 14.40 -3.32
C ASN A 382 22.82 13.95 -3.38
N GLN A 383 22.54 12.70 -3.76
CA GLN A 383 21.19 12.17 -3.82
C GLN A 383 20.89 11.33 -2.59
N ILE A 384 19.92 11.76 -1.80
CA ILE A 384 19.52 11.05 -0.59
C ILE A 384 18.07 10.57 -0.68
N HIS A 385 17.83 9.41 -0.08
CA HIS A 385 16.50 8.82 0.06
C HIS A 385 16.16 8.68 1.54
N LEU A 386 15.36 9.60 2.05
CA LEU A 386 14.85 9.55 3.42
C LEU A 386 13.61 8.65 3.44
N ASN A 387 13.81 7.41 3.87
CA ASN A 387 12.74 6.41 3.96
C ASN A 387 12.15 6.38 5.38
N TYR A 388 10.87 6.68 5.48
CA TYR A 388 10.09 6.67 6.71
C TYR A 388 9.04 5.57 6.65
N LYS A 389 8.89 4.87 7.75
CA LYS A 389 7.90 3.80 7.97
C LYS A 389 7.19 4.07 9.30
N ASN A 390 6.28 3.19 9.71
CA ASN A 390 5.65 3.20 11.04
C ASN A 390 4.64 4.34 11.28
N PHE A 391 3.86 4.68 10.27
CA PHE A 391 2.72 5.62 10.40
C PHE A 391 1.50 5.01 11.14
N ASN A 392 1.74 4.13 12.12
CA ASN A 392 0.71 3.52 12.97
C ASN A 392 0.33 4.47 14.11
N ILE A 393 -0.29 5.57 13.73
CA ILE A 393 -0.66 6.67 14.62
C ILE A 393 -2.07 6.41 15.20
N PRO A 394 -2.30 6.59 16.51
CA PRO A 394 -3.63 6.54 17.11
C PRO A 394 -4.58 7.55 16.45
N ASP A 395 -5.83 7.15 16.20
CA ASP A 395 -6.86 7.99 15.57
C ASP A 395 -6.50 8.55 14.18
N TYR A 396 -5.54 7.92 13.49
CA TYR A 396 -5.20 8.23 12.11
C TYR A 396 -6.17 7.52 11.16
N SER A 397 -7.37 8.10 11.05
CA SER A 397 -8.48 7.57 10.26
C SER A 397 -8.83 8.44 9.05
N LEU A 398 -9.31 7.79 7.99
CA LEU A 398 -9.79 8.40 6.75
C LEU A 398 -11.25 8.92 6.90
N GLU A 399 -11.49 9.89 7.78
CA GLU A 399 -12.80 10.58 7.78
C GLU A 399 -12.66 11.99 7.16
N ILE A 400 -12.97 12.08 5.87
CA ILE A 400 -12.92 13.32 5.09
C ILE A 400 -14.20 14.15 5.27
N SER A 401 -15.27 13.56 5.84
CA SER A 401 -16.60 14.16 5.96
C SER A 401 -16.66 15.46 6.77
N ASN A 402 -15.66 15.75 7.60
CA ASN A 402 -15.66 16.89 8.53
C ASN A 402 -14.45 17.83 8.39
N LEU A 403 -13.67 17.74 7.31
CA LEU A 403 -12.50 18.62 7.13
C LEU A 403 -12.97 20.00 6.62
N GLU A 404 -13.15 20.95 7.54
CA GLU A 404 -13.12 22.37 7.21
C GLU A 404 -11.71 22.70 6.74
N THR A 405 -11.55 23.03 5.46
CA THR A 405 -10.31 23.65 4.97
C THR A 405 -10.23 25.05 5.57
N ASP A 406 -9.27 25.27 6.46
CA ASP A 406 -8.94 26.63 6.89
C ASP A 406 -8.52 27.41 5.64
N SER A 407 -9.34 28.39 5.23
CA SER A 407 -9.11 29.14 4.00
C SER A 407 -7.94 30.13 4.10
N ASP A 408 -7.45 30.36 5.33
CA ASP A 408 -6.56 31.47 5.64
C ASP A 408 -5.07 31.06 5.64
N GLU A 409 -4.75 29.76 5.74
CA GLU A 409 -3.38 29.25 5.58
C GLU A 409 -3.30 28.23 4.43
N PRO A 410 -2.62 28.55 3.32
CA PRO A 410 -2.55 27.68 2.14
C PRO A 410 -1.67 26.43 2.32
N PHE A 411 -1.17 26.19 3.54
CA PHE A 411 -0.19 25.16 3.88
C PHE A 411 -0.77 24.16 4.89
#